data_AF-A0A1G9EV35-F1
#
_entry.id   AF-A0A1G9EV35-F1
#
_cell.length_a   1.000
_cell.length_b   1.000
_cell.length_c   1.000
_cell.angle_alpha   90.00
_cell.angle_beta   90.00
_cell.angle_gamma   90.00
#
_symmetry.space_group_name_H-M   'P 1'
#
loop_
_entity.id
_entity.type
_entity.pdbx_description
1 polymer ?
#
loop_
_entity_poly.entity_id
_entity_poly.type
_entity_poly.pdbx_seq_one_letter_code
_entity_poly.pdbx_strand_id
1 'polypeptide(L)'
;MIITDQQGRAIAYLLHEIRPDWPVASLVSLIDKHRDVPSLGALTIAAATKAMERTCQTPAPIFHPGPHWPEAARAQLPRPEPCEDHIGQDAHNCRSCWADVKAGIRPQTHIGKHHEAVSEDAASR
;
A
#
# COMPACT_ATOMS: atom_id res chain seq x y z
N MET A 1 11.29 -5.43 -13.43
CA MET A 1 12.06 -4.59 -14.39
C MET A 1 12.12 -3.19 -13.84
N ILE A 2 13.21 -2.48 -14.06
CA ILE A 2 13.35 -1.09 -13.57
C ILE A 2 12.88 -0.13 -14.66
N ILE A 3 11.85 0.67 -14.37
CA ILE A 3 11.42 1.75 -15.27
C ILE A 3 12.34 2.97 -15.16
N THR A 4 12.46 3.74 -16.25
CA THR A 4 13.28 4.95 -16.29
C THR A 4 12.59 6.14 -15.63
N ASP A 5 13.36 7.16 -15.25
CA ASP A 5 12.82 8.41 -14.69
C ASP A 5 11.85 9.10 -15.66
N GLN A 6 12.13 9.04 -16.96
CA GLN A 6 11.26 9.60 -17.99
C GLN A 6 9.93 8.84 -18.05
N GLN A 7 9.96 7.51 -17.99
CA GLN A 7 8.75 6.68 -17.96
C GLN A 7 7.92 6.96 -16.69
N GLY A 8 8.57 7.05 -15.52
CA GLY A 8 7.90 7.36 -14.27
C GLY A 8 7.24 8.73 -14.27
N ARG A 9 7.92 9.76 -14.79
CA ARG A 9 7.35 11.11 -14.96
C ARG A 9 6.18 11.11 -15.93
N ALA A 10 6.29 10.43 -17.07
CA ALA A 10 5.21 10.35 -18.05
C ALA A 10 3.94 9.74 -17.45
N ILE A 11 4.07 8.66 -16.66
CA ILE A 11 2.96 8.07 -15.93
C ILE A 11 2.41 9.06 -14.89
N ALA A 12 3.27 9.72 -14.11
CA ALA A 12 2.82 10.69 -13.10
C ALA A 12 1.96 11.82 -13.71
N TYR A 13 2.37 12.38 -14.85
CA TYR A 13 1.58 13.40 -15.55
C TYR A 13 0.25 12.85 -16.05
N LEU A 14 0.26 11.66 -16.68
CA LEU A 14 -0.97 11.01 -17.14
C LEU A 14 -1.97 10.80 -15.99
N LEU A 15 -1.50 10.32 -14.85
CA LEU A 15 -2.35 10.07 -13.68
C LEU A 15 -2.88 11.37 -13.07
N HIS A 16 -2.11 12.45 -13.10
CA HIS A 16 -2.56 13.76 -12.64
C HIS A 16 -3.70 14.31 -13.50
N GLU A 17 -3.68 14.07 -14.82
CA GLU A 17 -4.81 14.44 -15.69
C GLU A 17 -6.10 13.68 -15.33
N ILE A 18 -5.98 12.43 -14.88
CA ILE A 18 -7.13 11.64 -14.40
C ILE A 18 -7.55 12.08 -12.98
N ARG A 19 -6.57 12.44 -12.14
CA ARG A 19 -6.73 12.81 -10.73
C ARG A 19 -5.96 14.09 -10.40
N PRO A 20 -6.54 15.27 -10.68
CA PRO A 20 -5.88 16.54 -10.41
C PRO A 20 -5.58 16.78 -8.92
N ASP A 21 -6.29 16.08 -8.04
CA ASP A 21 -6.05 16.07 -6.59
C ASP A 21 -4.79 15.28 -6.18
N TRP A 22 -4.19 14.50 -7.08
CA TRP A 22 -2.92 13.81 -6.86
C TRP A 22 -1.77 14.63 -7.46
N PRO A 23 -0.96 15.35 -6.66
CA PRO A 23 0.10 16.20 -7.20
C PRO A 23 1.16 15.38 -7.93
N VAL A 24 1.63 15.88 -9.07
CA VAL A 24 2.67 15.23 -9.89
C VAL A 24 3.92 14.91 -9.06
N ALA A 25 4.36 15.81 -8.18
CA ALA A 25 5.52 15.57 -7.32
C ALA A 25 5.35 14.36 -6.40
N SER A 26 4.16 14.19 -5.82
CA SER A 26 3.82 13.05 -4.97
C SER A 26 3.77 11.75 -5.78
N LEU A 27 3.21 11.80 -6.99
CA LEU A 27 3.17 10.66 -7.91
C LEU A 27 4.57 10.23 -8.36
N VAL A 28 5.42 11.18 -8.75
CA VAL A 28 6.82 10.91 -9.10
C VAL A 28 7.55 10.29 -7.91
N SER A 29 7.45 10.87 -6.72
CA SER A 29 8.09 10.33 -5.51
C SER A 29 7.62 8.90 -5.20
N LEU A 30 6.33 8.62 -5.37
CA LEU A 30 5.77 7.29 -5.14
C LEU A 30 6.28 6.29 -6.19
N ILE A 31 6.21 6.64 -7.47
CA ILE A 31 6.70 5.78 -8.56
C ILE A 31 8.21 5.51 -8.41
N ASP A 32 8.97 6.51 -7.94
CA ASP A 32 10.41 6.37 -7.70
C ASP A 32 10.75 5.29 -6.67
N LYS A 33 9.91 5.18 -5.62
CA LYS A 33 10.02 4.14 -4.58
C LYS A 33 9.64 2.74 -5.07
N HIS A 34 8.90 2.66 -6.19
CA HIS A 34 8.38 1.43 -6.75
C HIS A 34 8.79 1.26 -8.21
N ARG A 35 10.04 1.60 -8.55
CA ARG A 35 10.56 1.47 -9.91
C ARG A 35 10.69 0.04 -10.39
N ASP A 36 10.81 -0.93 -9.49
CA ASP A 36 10.79 -2.34 -9.85
C ASP A 36 9.34 -2.82 -10.00
N VAL A 37 8.92 -2.98 -11.24
CA VAL A 37 7.57 -3.41 -11.60
C VAL A 37 7.60 -4.59 -12.56
N PRO A 38 6.52 -5.40 -12.65
CA PRO A 38 6.45 -6.52 -13.59
C PRO A 38 6.63 -6.09 -15.05
N SER A 39 5.94 -5.02 -15.46
CA SER A 39 6.13 -4.38 -16.77
C SER A 39 5.59 -2.95 -16.76
N LEU A 40 6.08 -2.12 -17.69
CA LEU A 40 5.57 -0.76 -17.88
C LEU A 40 4.07 -0.77 -18.20
N GLY A 41 3.63 -1.65 -19.10
CA GLY A 41 2.21 -1.77 -19.48
C GLY A 41 1.32 -2.18 -18.30
N ALA A 42 1.77 -3.14 -17.48
CA ALA A 42 1.01 -3.57 -16.30
C ALA A 42 0.89 -2.45 -15.27
N LEU A 43 1.97 -1.68 -15.02
CA LEU A 43 1.93 -0.52 -14.16
C LEU A 43 0.94 0.53 -14.67
N THR A 44 0.98 0.86 -15.97
CA THR A 44 0.06 1.84 -16.57
C THR A 44 -1.40 1.42 -16.41
N ILE A 45 -1.72 0.15 -16.66
CA ILE A 45 -3.07 -0.39 -16.46
C ILE A 45 -3.49 -0.25 -15.00
N ALA A 46 -2.69 -0.79 -14.07
CA ALA A 46 -2.99 -0.77 -12.64
C ALA A 46 -3.17 0.65 -12.10
N ALA A 47 -2.29 1.56 -12.50
CA ALA A 47 -2.32 2.94 -12.07
C ALA A 47 -3.53 3.71 -12.63
N ALA A 48 -3.83 3.56 -13.92
CA ALA A 48 -5.00 4.19 -14.53
C ALA A 48 -6.32 3.64 -13.93
N THR A 49 -6.42 2.32 -13.72
CA THR A 49 -7.57 1.70 -13.06
C THR A 49 -7.79 2.29 -11.67
N LYS A 50 -6.73 2.45 -10.86
CA LYS A 50 -6.82 3.05 -9.52
C LYS A 50 -7.11 4.54 -9.54
N ALA A 51 -6.60 5.28 -10.51
CA ALA A 51 -6.90 6.70 -10.67
C ALA A 51 -8.38 6.93 -11.00
N MET A 52 -9.00 6.09 -11.84
CA MET A 52 -10.43 6.15 -12.17
C MET A 52 -11.36 5.73 -11.02
N GLU A 53 -10.84 5.03 -10.00
CA GLU A 53 -11.63 4.56 -8.86
C GLU A 53 -11.94 5.72 -7.90
N ARG A 54 -13.22 6.12 -7.84
CA ARG A 54 -13.66 7.27 -7.00
C ARG A 54 -13.44 7.07 -5.50
N THR A 55 -13.43 5.82 -5.03
CA THR A 55 -13.16 5.46 -3.62
C THR A 55 -11.67 5.51 -3.27
N CYS A 56 -10.79 5.55 -4.27
CA CYS A 56 -9.35 5.61 -4.06
C CYS A 56 -8.92 7.06 -3.81
N GLN A 57 -8.75 7.46 -2.55
CA GLN A 57 -8.41 8.84 -2.22
C GLN A 57 -6.93 9.18 -2.44
N THR A 58 -6.05 8.19 -2.39
CA THR A 58 -4.60 8.38 -2.47
C THR A 58 -3.99 7.47 -3.54
N PRO A 59 -2.81 7.80 -4.09
CA PRO A 59 -2.17 6.98 -5.12
C PRO A 59 -1.48 5.71 -4.58
N ALA A 60 -1.25 5.60 -3.28
CA ALA A 60 -0.54 4.47 -2.67
C ALA A 60 -1.10 3.07 -3.05
N PRO A 61 -2.44 2.85 -3.11
CA PRO A 61 -3.01 1.55 -3.46
C PRO A 61 -2.72 1.06 -4.88
N ILE A 62 -2.11 1.87 -5.76
CA ILE A 62 -1.61 1.42 -7.07
C ILE A 62 -0.67 0.22 -6.89
N PHE A 63 0.24 0.28 -5.92
CA PHE A 63 1.28 -0.72 -5.73
C PHE A 63 0.87 -1.87 -4.82
N HIS A 64 -0.33 -1.83 -4.25
CA HIS A 64 -0.86 -2.95 -3.49
C HIS A 64 -1.31 -4.07 -4.46
N PRO A 65 -1.03 -5.35 -4.16
CA PRO A 65 -1.56 -6.44 -4.96
C PRO A 65 -3.09 -6.41 -4.97
N GLY A 66 -3.70 -6.58 -6.15
CA GLY A 66 -5.16 -6.54 -6.26
C GLY A 66 -5.68 -6.78 -7.68
N PRO A 67 -7.02 -6.80 -7.86
CA PRO A 67 -7.65 -7.06 -9.16
C PRO A 67 -7.36 -6.00 -10.23
N HIS A 68 -6.88 -4.82 -9.85
CA HIS A 68 -6.47 -3.77 -10.79
C HIS A 68 -5.17 -4.11 -11.53
N TRP A 69 -4.37 -5.05 -11.01
CA TRP A 69 -3.22 -5.58 -11.73
C TRP A 69 -3.64 -6.70 -12.69
N PRO A 70 -3.10 -6.73 -13.93
CA PRO A 70 -3.24 -7.89 -14.81
C PRO A 70 -2.78 -9.17 -14.10
N GLU A 71 -3.48 -10.28 -14.31
CA GLU A 71 -3.25 -11.53 -13.57
C GLU A 71 -1.78 -12.00 -13.62
N ALA A 72 -1.19 -12.00 -14.81
CA ALA A 72 0.21 -12.40 -15.02
C ALA A 72 1.22 -11.48 -14.31
N ALA A 73 0.90 -10.21 -14.15
CA ALA A 73 1.74 -9.23 -13.46
C ALA A 73 1.56 -9.30 -11.93
N ARG A 74 0.32 -9.52 -11.46
CA ARG A 74 -0.02 -9.62 -10.04
C ARG A 74 0.78 -10.72 -9.33
N ALA A 75 1.03 -11.85 -10.00
CA ALA A 75 1.82 -12.95 -9.47
C ALA A 75 3.29 -12.58 -9.19
N GLN A 76 3.80 -11.52 -9.82
CA GLN A 76 5.19 -11.06 -9.70
C GLN A 76 5.35 -9.92 -8.69
N LEU A 77 4.26 -9.36 -8.17
CA LEU A 77 4.33 -8.31 -7.18
C LEU A 77 4.86 -8.84 -5.85
N PRO A 78 5.62 -8.02 -5.09
CA PRO A 78 5.98 -8.35 -3.73
C PRO A 78 4.72 -8.69 -2.94
N ARG A 79 4.75 -9.83 -2.23
CA ARG A 79 3.70 -10.13 -1.27
C ARG A 79 3.83 -9.12 -0.12
N PRO A 80 2.70 -8.58 0.38
CA PRO A 80 2.73 -7.73 1.55
C PRO A 80 3.36 -8.49 2.71
N GLU A 81 4.11 -7.78 3.55
CA GLU A 81 4.65 -8.36 4.78
C GLU A 81 3.50 -8.88 5.64
N PRO A 82 3.60 -10.11 6.15
CA PRO A 82 2.60 -10.65 7.06
C PRO A 82 2.64 -9.86 8.38
N CYS A 83 1.48 -9.72 9.02
CA CYS A 83 1.42 -9.21 10.38
C CYS A 83 2.16 -10.14 11.33
N GLU A 84 3.01 -9.57 12.18
CA GLU A 84 3.83 -10.34 13.13
C GLU A 84 2.99 -11.13 14.16
N ASP A 85 1.82 -10.62 14.53
CA ASP A 85 0.95 -11.23 15.55
C ASP A 85 -0.23 -12.04 14.99
N HIS A 86 -0.62 -11.79 13.74
CA HIS A 86 -1.86 -12.32 13.18
C HIS A 86 -1.62 -13.03 11.86
N ILE A 87 -1.57 -14.37 11.93
CA ILE A 87 -1.33 -15.25 10.78
C ILE A 87 -2.36 -14.99 9.68
N GLY A 88 -1.89 -14.83 8.45
CA GLY A 88 -2.73 -14.62 7.27
C GLY A 88 -3.28 -13.21 7.10
N GLN A 89 -2.85 -12.25 7.93
CA GLN A 89 -3.15 -10.83 7.75
C GLN A 89 -1.93 -10.08 7.22
N ASP A 90 -2.17 -9.03 6.44
CA ASP A 90 -1.12 -8.14 5.96
C ASP A 90 -0.78 -7.09 7.03
N ALA A 91 0.51 -6.83 7.26
CA ALA A 91 0.98 -5.92 8.31
C ALA A 91 0.38 -4.52 8.17
N HIS A 92 0.33 -3.97 6.95
CA HIS A 92 -0.13 -2.60 6.70
C HIS A 92 -1.65 -2.39 6.89
N ASN A 93 -2.45 -3.46 6.97
CA ASN A 93 -3.90 -3.37 7.13
C ASN A 93 -4.51 -4.56 7.88
N CYS A 94 -3.85 -5.02 8.95
CA CYS A 94 -4.29 -6.17 9.72
C CYS A 94 -5.63 -5.91 10.41
N ARG A 95 -6.66 -6.70 10.06
CA ARG A 95 -8.03 -6.53 10.60
C ARG A 95 -8.10 -6.75 12.11
N SER A 96 -7.33 -7.71 12.61
CA SER A 96 -7.27 -8.02 14.04
C SER A 96 -6.55 -6.92 14.83
N CYS A 97 -5.42 -6.38 14.34
CA CYS A 97 -4.78 -5.22 14.96
C CYS A 97 -5.71 -4.01 15.02
N TRP A 98 -6.51 -3.77 13.99
CA TRP A 98 -7.51 -2.71 14.02
C TRP A 98 -8.63 -2.95 15.04
N ALA A 99 -8.98 -4.22 15.30
CA ALA A 99 -9.91 -4.57 16.38
C ALA A 99 -9.29 -4.29 17.76
N ASP A 100 -8.02 -4.66 17.98
CA ASP A 100 -7.28 -4.38 19.22
C ASP A 100 -7.19 -2.87 19.50
N VAL A 101 -6.93 -2.07 18.47
CA VAL A 101 -6.89 -0.60 18.58
C VAL A 101 -8.24 -0.05 19.01
N LYS A 102 -9.33 -0.54 18.43
CA LYS A 102 -10.69 -0.15 18.83
C LYS A 102 -11.05 -0.61 20.24
N ALA A 103 -10.50 -1.73 20.69
CA ALA A 103 -10.66 -2.26 22.04
C ALA A 103 -9.74 -1.57 23.07
N GLY A 104 -8.82 -0.70 22.65
CA GLY A 104 -7.86 -0.03 23.53
C GLY A 104 -6.70 -0.92 24.00
N ILE A 105 -6.55 -2.12 23.43
CA ILE A 105 -5.53 -3.11 23.81
C ILE A 105 -4.18 -2.78 23.14
N ARG A 106 -4.22 -2.15 21.97
CA ARG A 106 -3.05 -1.86 21.13
C ARG A 106 -3.06 -0.39 20.69
N PRO A 107 -1.92 0.32 20.68
CA PRO A 107 -1.84 1.64 20.07
C PRO A 107 -1.85 1.56 18.54
N GLN A 108 -2.46 2.54 17.87
CA GLN A 108 -2.53 2.59 16.39
C GLN A 108 -1.15 2.57 15.71
N THR A 109 -0.11 3.03 16.40
CA THR A 109 1.29 3.02 15.93
C THR A 109 1.90 1.61 15.79
N HIS A 110 1.24 0.60 16.36
CA HIS A 110 1.68 -0.80 16.37
C HIS A 110 0.83 -1.72 15.49
N ILE A 111 0.06 -1.18 14.53
CA ILE A 111 -0.64 -2.02 13.54
C ILE A 111 0.40 -2.79 12.71
N GLY A 112 0.23 -4.11 12.62
CA GLY A 112 1.08 -5.00 11.81
C GLY A 112 2.36 -5.49 12.50
N LYS A 113 2.78 -4.85 13.59
CA LYS A 113 4.01 -5.16 14.34
C LYS A 113 3.69 -5.95 15.61
N HIS A 114 4.66 -6.64 16.18
CA HIS A 114 4.50 -7.32 17.46
C HIS A 114 4.13 -6.31 18.56
N HIS A 115 3.13 -6.65 19.36
CA HIS A 115 2.72 -5.86 20.54
C HIS A 115 2.42 -6.79 21.71
N GLU A 116 3.23 -6.68 22.76
CA GLU A 116 2.98 -7.33 24.04
C GLU A 116 2.12 -6.38 24.91
N ALA A 117 0.94 -6.85 25.33
CA ALA A 117 0.09 -6.09 26.22
C ALA A 117 0.75 -6.02 27.61
N VAL A 118 0.78 -4.82 28.20
CA VAL A 118 1.20 -4.67 29.61
C VAL A 118 0.15 -5.37 30.47
N SER A 119 0.52 -6.44 31.15
CA SER A 119 -0.38 -7.17 32.04
C SER A 119 -0.76 -6.31 33.25
N GLU A 120 -2.04 -6.37 33.66
CA GLU A 120 -2.57 -5.64 34.83
C GLU A 120 -1.86 -6.01 36.16
N ASP A 121 -1.11 -7.11 36.19
CA ASP A 121 -0.35 -7.57 37.36
C ASP A 121 0.83 -6.65 37.76
N ALA A 122 1.24 -5.71 36.89
CA ALA A 122 2.30 -4.76 37.20
C ALA A 122 1.82 -3.50 37.96
N ALA A 123 0.52 -3.28 38.08
CA ALA A 123 -0.04 -2.06 38.69
C ALA A 123 -0.36 -2.20 40.20
N SER A 124 -0.10 -3.35 40.83
CA SER A 124 -0.45 -3.62 42.24
C SER A 124 0.75 -3.94 43.15
N ARG A 125 1.94 -3.38 42.90
CA ARG A 125 3.07 -3.44 43.85
C ARG A 125 3.63 -2.07 44.18
#